data_AF-A0A165WUW5-F1
#
_entry.id   AF-A0A165WUW5-F1
#
_cell.length_a   1.000
_cell.length_b   1.000
_cell.length_c   1.000
_cell.angle_alpha   90.00
_cell.angle_beta   90.00
_cell.angle_gamma   90.00
#
_symmetry.space_group_name_H-M   'P 1'
#
loop_
_entity.id
_entity.type
_entity.pdbx_description
1 polymer ?
#
loop_
_entity_poly.entity_id
_entity_poly.type
_entity_poly.pdbx_seq_one_letter_code
_entity_poly.pdbx_strand_id
1 'polypeptide(L)'
;DAWRILSNNAAPEAATYRRLNAHNVPHLPGFYHGGDVPMDTPALLLSPTTSPTTIPTQSTTPYDAAATVYTHHRLLLKNIGRPLKTFQSTHQLCTVLLHALEGHSAAYQDGKVLHRDISGGNVLIDKNGRGMLIDWDMCVWCENGEEMTKIGQPGTWPFISAELLMADNLRPHLLRDDLESFVHVLFYYTFRYRP
;
A
#
# COMPACT_ATOMS: atom_id res chain seq x y z
N ASP A 1 2.87 -7.58 -8.75
CA ASP A 1 2.90 -9.05 -8.58
C ASP A 1 3.45 -9.25 -7.18
N ALA A 2 2.62 -9.76 -6.26
CA ALA A 2 2.92 -9.79 -4.84
C ALA A 2 2.20 -10.97 -4.16
N TRP A 3 2.68 -11.37 -2.99
CA TRP A 3 2.00 -12.35 -2.14
C TRP A 3 1.29 -11.61 -1.01
N ARG A 4 -0.01 -11.85 -0.84
CA ARG A 4 -0.79 -11.31 0.28
C ARG A 4 -1.21 -12.42 1.23
N ILE A 5 -1.40 -12.06 2.50
CA ILE A 5 -2.00 -12.96 3.48
C ILE A 5 -3.45 -13.22 3.08
N LEU A 6 -3.83 -14.49 2.99
CA LEU A 6 -5.21 -14.90 2.77
C LEU A 6 -5.99 -14.65 4.06
N SER A 7 -6.69 -13.51 4.11
CA SER A 7 -7.53 -13.12 5.22
C SER A 7 -8.88 -12.67 4.68
N ASN A 8 -9.96 -13.15 5.31
CA ASN A 8 -11.32 -12.71 5.03
C ASN A 8 -11.61 -11.30 5.59
N ASN A 9 -10.73 -10.79 6.46
CA ASN A 9 -10.94 -9.56 7.22
C ASN A 9 -10.21 -8.35 6.61
N ALA A 10 -9.59 -8.51 5.43
CA ALA A 10 -8.90 -7.43 4.76
C ALA A 10 -9.19 -7.47 3.26
N ALA A 11 -9.70 -6.37 2.72
CA ALA A 11 -9.90 -6.24 1.28
C ALA A 11 -8.57 -6.42 0.50
N PRO A 12 -8.56 -7.14 -0.63
CA PRO A 12 -7.41 -7.17 -1.53
C PRO A 12 -7.24 -5.82 -2.24
N GLU A 13 -6.00 -5.43 -2.57
CA GLU A 13 -5.73 -4.17 -3.26
C GLU A 13 -6.50 -4.04 -4.58
N ALA A 14 -6.76 -5.14 -5.30
CA ALA A 14 -7.61 -5.11 -6.48
C ALA A 14 -9.05 -4.66 -6.17
N ALA A 15 -9.61 -5.05 -5.03
CA ALA A 15 -10.93 -4.58 -4.59
C ALA A 15 -10.87 -3.10 -4.21
N THR A 16 -9.79 -2.65 -3.56
CA THR A 16 -9.57 -1.23 -3.26
C THR A 16 -9.51 -0.39 -4.52
N TYR A 17 -8.73 -0.78 -5.55
CA TYR A 17 -8.70 -0.04 -6.81
C TYR A 17 -10.08 0.03 -7.50
N ARG A 18 -10.87 -1.06 -7.48
CA ARG A 18 -12.25 -1.03 -8.01
C ARG A 18 -13.10 0.00 -7.27
N ARG A 19 -12.99 0.04 -5.94
CA ARG A 19 -13.71 0.98 -5.08
C ARG A 19 -13.30 2.43 -5.37
N LEU A 20 -12.00 2.72 -5.43
CA LEU A 20 -11.48 4.05 -5.72
C LEU A 20 -11.88 4.54 -7.11
N ASN A 21 -11.84 3.66 -8.12
CA ASN A 21 -12.33 3.98 -9.46
C ASN A 21 -13.83 4.30 -9.47
N ALA A 22 -14.66 3.54 -8.74
CA ALA A 22 -16.09 3.77 -8.67
C ALA A 22 -16.44 5.17 -8.08
N HIS A 23 -15.56 5.71 -7.23
CA HIS A 23 -15.69 7.04 -6.65
C HIS A 23 -14.92 8.13 -7.42
N ASN A 24 -14.37 7.81 -8.60
CA ASN A 24 -13.62 8.74 -9.45
C ASN A 24 -12.43 9.42 -8.73
N VAL A 25 -11.75 8.69 -7.85
CA VAL A 25 -10.58 9.20 -7.14
C VAL A 25 -9.49 9.60 -8.15
N PRO A 26 -9.02 10.86 -8.14
CA PRO A 26 -8.02 11.36 -9.08
C PRO A 26 -6.61 10.89 -8.70
N HIS A 27 -5.64 11.14 -9.58
CA HIS A 27 -4.22 10.89 -9.32
C HIS A 27 -3.88 9.45 -8.92
N LEU A 28 -4.61 8.50 -9.49
CA LEU A 28 -4.30 7.08 -9.45
C LEU A 28 -3.70 6.63 -10.79
N PRO A 29 -2.93 5.52 -10.82
CA PRO A 29 -2.37 4.96 -12.05
C PRO A 29 -3.44 4.40 -13.00
N GLY A 30 -4.70 4.35 -12.58
CA GLY A 30 -5.80 3.69 -13.28
C GLY A 30 -5.69 2.17 -13.18
N PHE A 31 -6.83 1.50 -13.08
CA PHE A 31 -6.89 0.05 -12.90
C PHE A 31 -7.61 -0.61 -14.08
N TYR A 32 -6.98 -1.64 -14.66
CA TYR A 32 -7.58 -2.50 -15.69
C TYR A 32 -8.20 -3.74 -15.09
N HIS A 33 -7.39 -4.52 -14.37
CA HIS A 33 -7.81 -5.80 -13.80
C HIS A 33 -6.87 -6.23 -12.66
N GLY A 34 -7.33 -7.16 -11.84
CA GLY A 34 -6.52 -7.76 -10.80
C GLY A 34 -7.29 -8.70 -9.90
N GLY A 35 -6.56 -9.52 -9.15
CA GLY A 35 -7.11 -10.52 -8.26
C GLY A 35 -6.10 -11.61 -7.93
N ASP A 36 -6.57 -12.58 -7.14
CA ASP A 36 -5.77 -13.71 -6.72
C ASP A 36 -5.58 -14.69 -7.88
N VAL A 37 -4.37 -15.21 -8.01
CA VAL A 37 -3.99 -16.22 -9.00
C VAL A 37 -4.35 -17.59 -8.43
N PRO A 38 -5.12 -18.42 -9.15
CA PRO A 38 -5.46 -19.76 -8.69
C PRO A 38 -4.20 -20.60 -8.40
N MET A 39 -4.21 -21.35 -7.30
CA MET A 39 -3.09 -22.21 -6.88
C MET A 39 -2.72 -23.28 -7.92
N ASP A 40 -3.67 -23.69 -8.77
CA ASP A 40 -3.50 -24.75 -9.77
C ASP A 40 -2.93 -24.23 -11.12
N THR A 41 -2.38 -23.02 -11.17
CA THR A 41 -1.92 -22.42 -12.43
C THR A 41 -0.55 -22.99 -12.84
N PRO A 42 -0.37 -23.51 -14.07
CA PRO A 42 0.90 -24.09 -14.55
C PRO A 42 2.12 -23.16 -14.45
N ALA A 43 1.91 -21.84 -14.36
CA ALA A 43 2.97 -20.84 -14.23
C ALA A 43 3.69 -20.87 -12.87
N LEU A 44 3.07 -21.39 -11.81
CA LEU A 44 3.71 -21.54 -10.49
C LEU A 44 4.71 -22.72 -10.45
N LEU A 45 4.61 -23.67 -11.39
CA LEU A 45 5.52 -24.83 -11.50
C LEU A 45 6.87 -24.49 -12.16
N LEU A 46 6.99 -23.31 -12.79
CA LEU A 46 8.17 -22.89 -13.56
C LEU A 46 8.99 -21.78 -12.89
N SER A 47 8.54 -21.26 -11.75
CA SER A 47 9.35 -20.35 -10.93
C SER A 47 10.25 -21.18 -10.00
N PRO A 48 11.52 -20.81 -9.75
CA PRO A 48 12.28 -21.44 -8.68
C PRO A 48 11.62 -21.06 -7.36
N THR A 49 10.74 -21.92 -6.89
CA THR A 49 10.00 -21.78 -5.64
C THR A 49 10.96 -21.78 -4.46
N THR A 50 10.92 -20.73 -3.65
CA THR A 50 11.07 -20.88 -2.21
C THR A 50 9.87 -21.72 -1.75
N SER A 51 10.04 -23.04 -1.76
CA SER A 51 9.00 -23.97 -1.32
C SER A 51 8.66 -23.70 0.15
N PRO A 52 7.39 -23.67 0.57
CA PRO A 52 7.08 -23.88 1.97
C PRO A 52 7.44 -25.34 2.27
N THR A 53 8.50 -25.55 3.05
CA THR A 53 8.86 -26.87 3.55
C THR A 53 7.64 -27.50 4.20
N THR A 54 7.13 -28.56 3.60
CA THR A 54 6.10 -29.42 4.18
C THR A 54 6.73 -30.09 5.39
N ILE A 55 6.42 -29.61 6.59
CA ILE A 55 6.82 -30.27 7.83
C ILE A 55 5.93 -31.51 7.96
N PRO A 56 6.49 -32.72 8.13
CA PRO A 56 5.69 -33.91 8.37
C PRO A 56 4.90 -33.76 9.68
N THR A 57 3.61 -34.02 9.61
CA THR A 57 2.69 -34.14 10.75
C THR A 57 3.25 -35.16 11.75
N GLN A 58 3.87 -34.69 12.82
CA GLN A 58 4.05 -35.39 14.09
C GLN A 58 4.71 -34.48 15.12
N SER A 59 3.90 -33.75 15.89
CA SER A 59 4.10 -33.53 17.34
C SER A 59 3.13 -32.45 17.83
N THR A 60 2.19 -32.88 18.67
CA THR A 60 1.26 -32.03 19.41
C THR A 60 2.06 -31.20 20.42
N THR A 61 2.22 -29.91 20.18
CA THR A 61 2.64 -28.94 21.21
C THR A 61 1.66 -27.77 21.23
N PRO A 62 1.49 -27.04 22.35
CA PRO A 62 0.49 -25.97 22.48
C PRO A 62 0.81 -24.70 21.67
N TYR A 63 1.87 -24.74 20.85
CA TYR A 63 2.33 -23.64 20.00
C TYR A 63 1.93 -23.89 18.54
N ASP A 64 0.65 -24.13 18.30
CA ASP A 64 0.10 -24.04 16.94
C ASP A 64 0.01 -22.56 16.57
N ALA A 65 1.13 -21.97 16.15
CA ALA A 65 1.10 -20.77 15.34
C ALA A 65 0.35 -21.13 14.05
N ALA A 66 -0.93 -20.75 13.98
CA ALA A 66 -1.77 -20.99 12.82
C ALA A 66 -0.98 -20.60 11.56
N ALA A 67 -0.74 -21.57 10.67
CA ALA A 67 0.05 -21.35 9.47
C ALA A 67 -0.60 -20.24 8.65
N THR A 68 0.07 -19.08 8.54
CA THR A 68 -0.40 -17.97 7.71
C THR A 68 -0.38 -18.42 6.25
N VAL A 69 -1.57 -18.56 5.67
CA VAL A 69 -1.73 -18.92 4.26
C VAL A 69 -1.51 -17.66 3.42
N TYR A 70 -0.66 -17.76 2.39
CA TYR A 70 -0.43 -16.69 1.42
C TYR A 70 -1.05 -17.06 0.08
N THR A 71 -1.61 -16.07 -0.61
CA THR A 71 -2.10 -16.21 -1.97
C THR A 71 -1.38 -15.23 -2.89
N HIS A 72 -1.12 -15.67 -4.12
CA HIS A 72 -0.46 -14.85 -5.12
C HIS A 72 -1.46 -13.87 -5.73
N HIS A 73 -1.15 -12.58 -5.72
CA HIS A 73 -2.04 -11.50 -6.15
C HIS A 73 -1.39 -10.68 -7.28
N ARG A 74 -2.18 -10.40 -8.32
CA ARG A 74 -1.73 -9.65 -9.50
C ARG A 74 -2.62 -8.45 -9.78
N LEU A 75 -1.96 -7.39 -10.25
CA LEU A 75 -2.60 -6.13 -10.62
C LEU A 75 -2.08 -5.68 -11.98
N LEU A 76 -3.01 -5.19 -12.79
CA LEU A 76 -2.75 -4.55 -14.07
C LEU A 76 -3.25 -3.11 -14.02
N LEU A 77 -2.31 -2.17 -14.03
CA LEU A 77 -2.57 -0.73 -13.95
C LEU A 77 -2.41 -0.08 -15.32
N LYS A 78 -3.08 1.04 -15.56
CA LYS A 78 -3.13 1.69 -16.89
C LYS A 78 -1.86 2.48 -17.19
N ASN A 79 -1.43 3.26 -16.21
CA ASN A 79 -0.34 4.21 -16.35
C ASN A 79 0.88 3.69 -15.61
N ILE A 80 2.01 3.74 -16.28
CA ILE A 80 3.32 3.49 -15.69
C ILE A 80 3.93 4.85 -15.35
N GLY A 81 4.56 4.94 -14.18
CA GLY A 81 5.29 6.12 -13.76
C GLY A 81 6.75 5.81 -13.45
N ARG A 82 7.56 6.86 -13.38
CA ARG A 82 8.94 6.78 -12.89
C ARG A 82 8.99 7.09 -11.39
N PRO A 83 10.00 6.59 -10.65
CA PRO A 83 10.11 6.81 -9.22
C PRO A 83 10.20 8.30 -8.85
N LEU A 84 9.62 8.70 -7.70
CA LEU A 84 9.65 10.08 -7.21
C LEU A 84 11.05 10.70 -7.26
N LYS A 85 12.09 9.94 -6.87
CA LYS A 85 13.50 10.39 -6.77
C LYS A 85 14.09 10.95 -8.07
N THR A 86 13.42 10.73 -9.20
CA THR A 86 13.87 11.19 -10.51
C THR A 86 13.34 12.59 -10.86
N PHE A 87 12.61 13.26 -9.95
CA PHE A 87 12.05 14.59 -10.19
C PHE A 87 13.10 15.59 -10.70
N GLN A 88 12.67 16.52 -11.54
CA GLN A 88 13.58 17.43 -12.28
C GLN A 88 13.71 18.81 -11.63
N SER A 89 12.83 19.15 -10.71
CA SER A 89 12.87 20.41 -9.98
C SER A 89 12.08 20.29 -8.68
N THR A 90 12.40 21.13 -7.69
CA THR A 90 11.61 21.23 -6.45
C THR A 90 10.14 21.57 -6.74
N HIS A 91 9.88 22.36 -7.79
CA HIS A 91 8.52 22.60 -8.27
C HIS A 91 7.82 21.29 -8.66
N GLN A 92 8.47 20.44 -9.46
CA GLN A 92 7.90 19.14 -9.83
C GLN A 92 7.69 18.23 -8.61
N LEU A 93 8.62 18.21 -7.65
CA LEU A 93 8.46 17.47 -6.39
C LEU A 93 7.18 17.91 -5.66
N CYS A 94 7.00 19.22 -5.45
CA CYS A 94 5.81 19.76 -4.79
C CYS A 94 4.53 19.47 -5.57
N THR A 95 4.54 19.61 -6.91
CA THR A 95 3.40 19.30 -7.77
C THR A 95 3.02 17.81 -7.69
N VAL A 96 3.99 16.91 -7.71
CA VAL A 96 3.75 15.47 -7.64
C VAL A 96 3.17 15.06 -6.29
N LEU A 97 3.71 15.62 -5.19
CA LEU A 97 3.19 15.37 -3.84
C LEU A 97 1.80 15.97 -3.64
N LEU A 98 1.52 17.14 -4.20
CA LEU A 98 0.18 17.74 -4.19
C LEU A 98 -0.83 16.82 -4.87
N HIS A 99 -0.54 16.34 -6.08
CA HIS A 99 -1.41 15.41 -6.79
C HIS A 99 -1.65 14.11 -5.99
N ALA A 100 -0.61 13.54 -5.38
CA ALA A 100 -0.75 12.36 -4.53
C ALA A 100 -1.62 12.63 -3.29
N LEU A 101 -1.48 13.82 -2.68
CA LEU A 101 -2.30 14.26 -1.56
C LEU A 101 -3.76 14.49 -1.97
N GLU A 102 -4.02 15.04 -3.15
CA GLU A 102 -5.37 15.19 -3.71
C GLU A 102 -6.04 13.83 -3.93
N GLY A 103 -5.31 12.87 -4.50
CA GLY A 103 -5.76 11.49 -4.65
C GLY A 103 -6.03 10.80 -3.30
N HIS A 104 -5.15 10.99 -2.32
CA HIS A 104 -5.34 10.50 -0.95
C HIS A 104 -6.57 11.11 -0.27
N SER A 105 -6.74 12.43 -0.38
CA SER A 105 -7.88 13.16 0.19
C SER A 105 -9.20 12.64 -0.36
N ALA A 106 -9.32 12.50 -1.69
CA ALA A 106 -10.51 11.94 -2.34
C ALA A 106 -10.72 10.46 -1.99
N ALA A 107 -9.65 9.66 -1.90
CA ALA A 107 -9.73 8.27 -1.44
C ALA A 107 -10.32 8.18 -0.02
N TYR A 108 -9.90 9.06 0.89
CA TYR A 108 -10.40 9.10 2.26
C TYR A 108 -11.85 9.63 2.34
N GLN A 109 -12.12 10.74 1.67
CA GLN A 109 -13.42 11.44 1.76
C GLN A 109 -14.52 10.71 1.00
N ASP A 110 -14.26 10.33 -0.25
CA ASP A 110 -15.27 9.73 -1.14
C ASP A 110 -15.14 8.21 -1.12
N GLY A 111 -13.92 7.71 -1.29
CA GLY A 111 -13.65 6.29 -1.28
C GLY A 111 -13.79 5.62 0.09
N LYS A 112 -13.76 6.38 1.19
CA LYS A 112 -13.68 5.83 2.56
C LYS A 112 -12.52 4.84 2.72
N VAL A 113 -11.35 5.17 2.16
CA VAL A 113 -10.14 4.36 2.25
C VAL A 113 -9.00 5.20 2.86
N LEU A 114 -8.37 4.67 3.90
CA LEU A 114 -7.16 5.22 4.51
C LEU A 114 -5.93 4.41 4.06
N HIS A 115 -4.86 5.06 3.61
CA HIS A 115 -3.77 4.41 2.89
C HIS A 115 -2.78 3.67 3.78
N ARG A 116 -2.36 4.28 4.90
CA ARG A 116 -1.47 3.68 5.94
C ARG A 116 -0.03 3.35 5.54
N ASP A 117 0.40 3.67 4.32
CA ASP A 117 1.78 3.49 3.87
C ASP A 117 2.19 4.57 2.85
N ILE A 118 2.04 5.82 3.26
CA ILE A 118 2.53 6.93 2.46
C ILE A 118 4.07 6.93 2.53
N SER A 119 4.71 6.70 1.39
CA SER A 119 6.16 6.69 1.25
C SER A 119 6.56 7.24 -0.12
N GLY A 120 7.81 7.67 -0.27
CA GLY A 120 8.31 8.10 -1.59
C GLY A 120 8.42 6.97 -2.62
N GLY A 121 8.37 5.71 -2.19
CA GLY A 121 8.26 4.55 -3.09
C GLY A 121 6.87 4.41 -3.70
N ASN A 122 5.86 4.92 -2.99
CA ASN A 122 4.44 4.78 -3.34
C ASN A 122 3.90 6.01 -4.08
N VAL A 123 4.78 6.97 -4.42
CA VAL A 123 4.46 8.12 -5.26
C VAL A 123 5.25 8.02 -6.57
N LEU A 124 4.53 8.02 -7.69
CA LEU A 124 5.11 7.96 -9.02
C LEU A 124 4.89 9.24 -9.82
N ILE A 125 5.79 9.50 -10.75
CA ILE A 125 5.68 10.60 -11.72
C ILE A 125 5.25 10.02 -13.07
N ASP A 126 4.11 10.45 -13.60
CA ASP A 126 3.63 10.02 -14.91
C ASP A 126 4.43 10.66 -16.06
N LYS A 127 4.15 10.23 -17.29
CA LYS A 127 4.80 10.75 -18.51
C LYS A 127 4.60 12.26 -18.74
N ASN A 128 3.58 12.85 -18.11
CA ASN A 128 3.25 14.28 -18.20
C ASN A 128 3.79 15.07 -17.01
N GLY A 129 4.55 14.45 -16.10
CA GLY A 129 5.08 15.09 -14.90
C GLY A 129 4.08 15.23 -13.74
N ARG A 130 2.93 14.55 -13.80
CA ARG A 130 1.91 14.55 -12.74
C ARG A 130 2.16 13.44 -11.73
N GLY A 131 1.66 13.62 -10.52
CA GLY A 131 1.80 12.62 -9.45
C GLY A 131 0.72 11.55 -9.52
N MET A 132 1.09 10.35 -9.12
CA MET A 132 0.18 9.22 -8.92
C MET A 132 0.51 8.53 -7.59
N LEU A 133 -0.52 8.25 -6.78
CA LEU A 133 -0.41 7.46 -5.56
C LEU A 133 -0.73 5.98 -5.86
N ILE A 134 0.13 5.08 -5.41
CA ILE A 134 0.05 3.64 -5.65
C ILE A 134 0.16 2.87 -4.34
N ASP A 135 0.07 1.53 -4.40
CA ASP A 135 0.30 0.61 -3.29
C ASP A 135 -0.72 0.73 -2.15
N TRP A 136 -1.93 0.25 -2.43
CA TRP A 136 -3.04 0.27 -1.48
C TRP A 136 -3.19 -1.06 -0.72
N ASP A 137 -2.16 -1.91 -0.70
CA ASP A 137 -2.21 -3.22 -0.04
C ASP A 137 -2.33 -3.11 1.50
N MET A 138 -1.82 -2.02 2.08
CA MET A 138 -1.88 -1.75 3.53
C MET A 138 -3.09 -0.92 3.96
N CYS A 139 -3.96 -0.54 3.01
CA CYS A 139 -5.07 0.35 3.29
C CYS A 139 -6.14 -0.31 4.18
N VAL A 140 -7.02 0.52 4.73
CA VAL A 140 -8.24 0.09 5.41
C VAL A 140 -9.44 0.82 4.88
N TRP A 141 -10.58 0.14 4.87
CA TRP A 141 -11.86 0.75 4.54
C TRP A 141 -12.47 1.33 5.81
N CYS A 142 -12.69 2.64 5.83
CA CYS A 142 -13.11 3.37 7.03
C CYS A 142 -14.48 2.95 7.56
N GLU A 143 -15.29 2.32 6.73
CA GLU A 143 -16.62 1.78 7.08
C GLU A 143 -16.52 0.42 7.79
N ASN A 144 -15.38 -0.28 7.66
CA ASN A 144 -15.12 -1.52 8.34
C ASN A 144 -14.48 -1.24 9.71
N GLY A 145 -15.32 -1.27 10.76
CA GLY A 145 -14.88 -1.02 12.13
C GLY A 145 -13.74 -1.95 12.59
N GLU A 146 -13.74 -3.22 12.17
CA GLU A 146 -12.68 -4.16 12.52
C GLU A 146 -11.33 -3.74 11.90
N GLU A 147 -11.32 -3.40 10.61
CA GLU A 147 -10.12 -2.91 9.92
C GLU A 147 -9.62 -1.59 10.52
N MET A 148 -10.52 -0.68 10.87
CA MET A 148 -10.17 0.60 11.51
C MET A 148 -9.60 0.43 12.91
N THR A 149 -9.98 -0.63 13.63
CA THR A 149 -9.37 -0.95 14.94
C THR A 149 -8.07 -1.74 14.83
N LYS A 150 -7.64 -2.10 13.61
CA LYS A 150 -6.42 -2.89 13.39
C LYS A 150 -5.18 -2.12 13.84
N ILE A 151 -4.67 -2.52 14.99
CA ILE A 151 -3.46 -2.00 15.61
C ILE A 151 -2.20 -2.54 14.94
N GLY A 152 -1.12 -1.75 15.00
CA GLY A 152 0.18 -2.05 14.42
C GLY A 152 0.85 -0.79 13.87
N GLN A 153 2.13 -0.90 13.51
CA GLN A 153 2.89 0.14 12.82
C GLN A 153 3.06 -0.27 11.34
N PRO A 154 2.00 -0.20 10.52
CA PRO A 154 2.16 -0.32 9.08
C PRO A 154 2.97 0.87 8.56
N GLY A 155 3.59 0.66 7.42
CA GLY A 155 4.24 1.72 6.70
C GLY A 155 5.75 1.61 6.65
N THR A 156 6.32 2.41 5.77
CA THR A 156 7.76 2.46 5.53
C THR A 156 8.44 3.26 6.65
N TRP A 157 9.26 2.59 7.49
CA TRP A 157 9.79 3.10 8.77
C TRP A 157 10.21 4.59 8.81
N PRO A 158 10.99 5.14 7.84
CA PRO A 158 11.37 6.55 7.82
C PRO A 158 10.22 7.56 7.69
N PHE A 159 9.03 7.10 7.31
CA PHE A 159 7.87 7.95 7.02
C PHE A 159 6.71 7.72 7.99
N ILE A 160 6.84 6.82 8.97
CA ILE A 160 5.81 6.60 10.00
C ILE A 160 5.71 7.86 10.89
N SER A 161 4.49 8.23 11.29
CA SER A 161 4.27 9.37 12.17
C SER A 161 4.96 9.21 13.52
N ALA A 162 5.38 10.33 14.11
CA ALA A 162 6.06 10.34 15.40
C ALA A 162 5.20 9.71 16.50
N GLU A 163 3.89 9.97 16.49
CA GLU A 163 3.00 9.39 17.50
C GLU A 163 2.85 7.87 17.34
N LEU A 164 2.79 7.34 16.11
CA LEU A 164 2.77 5.88 15.91
C LEU A 164 4.09 5.22 16.35
N LEU A 165 5.22 5.90 16.17
CA LEU A 165 6.54 5.39 16.58
C LEU A 165 6.78 5.46 18.09
N MET A 166 6.29 6.51 18.75
CA MET A 166 6.64 6.86 20.12
C MET A 166 5.55 6.50 21.14
N ALA A 167 4.37 6.07 20.71
CA ALA A 167 3.30 5.71 21.62
C ALA A 167 3.63 4.45 22.43
N ASP A 168 3.49 4.54 23.76
CA ASP A 168 3.64 3.40 24.68
C ASP A 168 2.56 2.33 24.46
N ASN A 169 1.40 2.71 23.91
CA ASN A 169 0.30 1.81 23.60
C ASN A 169 0.03 1.81 22.10
N LEU A 170 -0.16 0.61 21.54
CA LEU A 170 -0.59 0.47 20.15
C LEU A 170 -1.97 1.10 19.96
N ARG A 171 -2.08 1.94 18.93
CA ARG A 171 -3.34 2.57 18.52
C ARG A 171 -3.61 2.36 17.02
N PRO A 172 -4.86 2.56 16.57
CA PRO A 172 -5.18 2.65 15.16
C PRO A 172 -4.37 3.74 14.44
N HIS A 173 -4.04 3.48 13.17
CA HIS A 173 -3.53 4.48 12.24
C HIS A 173 -4.66 5.42 11.84
N LEU A 174 -4.43 6.73 11.89
CA LEU A 174 -5.42 7.77 11.63
C LEU A 174 -5.05 8.60 10.41
N LEU A 175 -6.00 9.40 9.91
CA LEU A 175 -5.77 10.31 8.78
C LEU A 175 -4.53 11.20 9.00
N ARG A 176 -4.38 11.76 10.22
CA ARG A 176 -3.25 12.63 10.56
C ARG A 176 -1.89 11.94 10.41
N ASP A 177 -1.84 10.62 10.55
CA ASP A 177 -0.59 9.87 10.41
C ASP A 177 -0.16 9.80 8.94
N ASP A 178 -1.09 9.53 8.02
CA ASP A 178 -0.81 9.62 6.57
C ASP A 178 -0.39 11.04 6.17
N LEU A 179 -1.02 12.08 6.73
CA LEU A 179 -0.66 13.48 6.46
C LEU A 179 0.74 13.83 6.98
N GLU A 180 1.13 13.33 8.15
CA GLU A 180 2.49 13.49 8.66
C GLU A 180 3.52 12.79 7.76
N SER A 181 3.20 11.59 7.25
CA SER A 181 4.04 10.89 6.30
C SER A 181 4.29 11.68 5.01
N PHE A 182 3.32 12.43 4.48
CA PHE A 182 3.55 13.34 3.34
C PHE A 182 4.60 14.41 3.65
N VAL A 183 4.61 14.95 4.87
CA VAL A 183 5.62 15.92 5.32
C VAL A 183 6.99 15.27 5.41
N HIS A 184 7.08 14.06 5.96
CA HIS A 184 8.34 13.29 6.01
C HIS A 184 8.89 12.99 4.61
N VAL A 185 8.03 12.62 3.66
CA VAL A 185 8.42 12.43 2.25
C VAL A 185 8.96 13.73 1.65
N LEU A 186 8.25 14.86 1.83
CA LEU A 186 8.70 16.14 1.32
C LEU A 186 10.09 16.50 1.86
N PHE A 187 10.32 16.41 3.17
CA PHE A 187 11.61 16.72 3.77
C PHE A 187 12.70 15.77 3.32
N TYR A 188 12.46 14.46 3.38
CA TYR A 188 13.44 13.47 2.95
C TYR A 188 13.89 13.74 1.51
N TYR A 189 12.95 13.94 0.59
CA TYR A 189 13.29 14.13 -0.82
C TYR A 189 13.97 15.47 -1.09
N THR A 190 13.55 16.55 -0.41
CA THR A 190 14.16 17.88 -0.55
C THR A 190 15.61 17.89 -0.07
N PHE A 191 15.92 17.22 1.04
CA PHE A 191 17.27 17.21 1.59
C PHE A 191 18.19 16.16 0.94
N ARG A 192 17.64 14.99 0.58
CA ARG A 192 18.43 13.86 0.07
C ARG A 192 18.70 13.92 -1.42
N TYR A 193 17.74 14.42 -2.19
CA TYR A 193 17.81 14.47 -3.65
C TYR A 193 17.73 15.93 -4.05
N ARG A 194 18.86 16.51 -4.44
CA ARG A 194 18.87 17.81 -5.10
C ARG A 194 18.84 17.56 -6.61
N PRO A 195 17.92 18.21 -7.36
CA PRO A 195 17.97 18.19 -8.81
C PRO A 195 19.23 18.91 -9.32
#